data_AF-A0A6J4UN86-F1
#
_entry.id   AF-A0A6J4UN86-F1
#
_cell.length_a   1.000
_cell.length_b   1.000
_cell.length_c   1.000
_cell.angle_alpha   90.00
_cell.angle_beta   90.00
_cell.angle_gamma   90.00
#
_symmetry.space_group_name_H-M   'P 1'
#
loop_
_entity.id
_entity.type
_entity.pdbx_description
1 polymer ?
#
loop_
_entity_poly.entity_id
_entity_poly.type
_entity_poly.pdbx_seq_one_letter_code
_entity_poly.pdbx_strand_id
1 'polypeptide(L)'
;MDVIYIQAKRWEGTVGRPEIQKFVGALHGLRARKGIFITTSVFSVEAVDYVSRIENKIVLVNSIEMTQLMIDHDVGVSLVPGRSI
;
A
#
# COMPACT_ATOMS: atom_id res chain seq x y z
N MET A 1 18.76 6.94 10.71
CA MET A 1 17.41 6.40 10.45
C MET A 1 17.19 6.41 8.95
N ASP A 2 16.62 5.35 8.39
CA ASP A 2 16.27 5.32 6.96
C ASP A 2 14.99 6.11 6.72
N VAL A 3 14.97 6.96 5.69
CA VAL A 3 13.76 7.67 5.26
C VAL A 3 12.88 6.70 4.48
N ILE A 4 11.59 6.65 4.83
CA ILE A 4 10.58 5.84 4.14
C ILE A 4 9.62 6.79 3.43
N TYR A 5 9.49 6.63 2.11
CA TYR A 5 8.59 7.43 1.29
C TYR A 5 7.24 6.75 1.16
N ILE A 6 6.16 7.52 1.24
CA ILE A 6 4.80 6.98 1.20
C ILE A 6 4.04 7.62 0.05
N GLN A 7 3.36 6.79 -0.74
CA GLN A 7 2.30 7.22 -1.62
C GLN A 7 0.99 6.57 -1.20
N ALA A 8 -0.02 7.38 -0.91
CA ALA A 8 -1.38 6.92 -0.62
C ALA A 8 -2.35 7.63 -1.56
N LYS A 9 -3.14 6.86 -2.31
CA LYS A 9 -4.15 7.40 -3.22
C LYS A 9 -5.43 6.57 -3.15
N ARG A 10 -6.58 7.24 -3.18
CA ARG A 10 -7.85 6.58 -3.48
C ARG A 10 -7.83 6.25 -4.97
N TRP A 11 -7.92 4.97 -5.29
CA TRP A 11 -7.92 4.48 -6.66
C TRP A 11 -9.27 3.82 -6.97
N GLU A 12 -9.67 3.87 -8.23
CA GLU A 12 -10.81 3.12 -8.73
C GLU A 12 -10.30 1.95 -9.58
N GLY A 13 -10.75 0.73 -9.26
CA GLY A 13 -10.26 -0.48 -9.93
C GLY A 13 -8.82 -0.87 -9.56
N THR A 14 -8.26 -1.81 -10.32
CA THR A 14 -6.97 -2.46 -10.02
C THR A 14 -5.77 -1.55 -10.30
N VAL A 15 -4.84 -1.45 -9.35
CA VAL A 15 -3.57 -0.74 -9.52
C VAL A 15 -2.58 -1.62 -10.28
N GLY A 16 -2.25 -1.23 -11.51
CA GLY A 16 -1.32 -1.95 -12.36
C GLY A 16 0.14 -1.56 -12.19
N ARG A 17 1.03 -2.36 -12.77
CA ARG A 17 2.48 -2.13 -12.82
C ARG A 17 2.92 -0.72 -13.22
N PRO A 18 2.29 -0.01 -14.18
CA PRO A 18 2.72 1.34 -14.55
C PRO A 18 2.71 2.34 -13.40
N GLU A 19 1.72 2.24 -12.49
CA GLU A 19 1.63 3.14 -11.33
C GLU A 19 2.73 2.86 -10.31
N ILE A 20 3.08 1.58 -10.10
CA ILE A 20 4.19 1.18 -9.25
C ILE A 20 5.53 1.61 -9.85
N GLN A 21 5.71 1.48 -11.17
CA GLN A 21 6.91 1.94 -11.87
C GLN A 21 7.11 3.45 -11.75
N LYS A 22 6.03 4.23 -11.90
CA LYS A 22 6.08 5.69 -11.69
C LYS A 22 6.54 6.04 -10.27
N PHE A 23 6.01 5.35 -9.26
CA PHE A 23 6.42 5.54 -7.87
C PHE A 23 7.90 5.18 -7.66
N VAL A 24 8.35 4.02 -8.14
CA VAL A 24 9.77 3.60 -8.05
C VAL A 24 10.69 4.60 -8.76
N GLY A 25 10.30 5.09 -9.94
CA GLY A 25 11.06 6.12 -10.67
C GLY A 25 11.21 7.42 -9.87
N ALA A 26 10.16 7.84 -9.17
CA ALA A 26 10.23 9.00 -8.27
C ALA A 26 11.20 8.76 -7.09
N LEU A 27 11.22 7.55 -6.51
CA LEU A 27 12.18 7.18 -5.48
C LEU A 27 13.63 7.21 -5.97
N HIS A 28 13.89 6.74 -7.19
CA HIS A 28 15.22 6.80 -7.79
C HIS A 28 15.72 8.23 -7.92
N GLY A 29 14.85 9.16 -8.36
CA GLY A 29 15.18 10.59 -8.41
C GLY A 29 15.57 11.17 -7.06
N LEU A 30 15.02 10.63 -5.96
CA LEU A 30 15.32 11.02 -4.58
C LEU A 30 16.44 10.20 -3.94
N ARG A 31 17.09 9.30 -4.69
CA ARG A 31 18.08 8.32 -4.20
C ARG A 31 17.54 7.47 -3.02
N ALA A 32 16.23 7.29 -2.97
CA ALA A 32 15.53 6.54 -1.95
C ALA A 32 15.44 5.06 -2.29
N ARG A 33 15.58 4.20 -1.26
CA ARG A 33 15.54 2.73 -1.43
C ARG A 33 14.32 2.07 -0.81
N LYS A 34 13.57 2.78 0.03
CA LYS A 34 12.43 2.25 0.79
C LYS A 34 11.18 3.07 0.49
N GLY A 35 10.06 2.38 0.27
CA GLY A 35 8.78 3.05 0.08
C GLY A 35 7.58 2.17 0.42
N ILE A 36 6.45 2.81 0.70
CA ILE A 36 5.15 2.19 0.92
C ILE A 36 4.17 2.76 -0.09
N PHE A 37 3.50 1.88 -0.84
CA PHE A 37 2.41 2.26 -1.74
C PHE A 37 1.10 1.75 -1.18
N ILE A 38 0.20 2.66 -0.84
CA ILE A 38 -1.09 2.39 -0.20
C ILE A 38 -2.23 2.71 -1.19
N THR A 39 -3.19 1.79 -1.30
CA THR A 39 -4.40 1.98 -2.11
C THR A 39 -5.62 1.41 -1.41
N THR A 40 -6.79 2.01 -1.65
CA THR A 40 -8.10 1.47 -1.26
C THR A 40 -8.64 0.43 -2.25
N SER A 41 -7.84 0.05 -3.25
CA SER A 41 -8.13 -0.99 -4.24
C SER A 41 -7.23 -2.22 -4.05
N VAL A 42 -7.15 -3.08 -5.06
CA VAL A 42 -6.22 -4.21 -5.16
C VAL A 42 -5.10 -3.92 -6.16
N PHE A 43 -3.99 -4.63 -6.04
CA PHE A 43 -2.89 -4.61 -7.01
C PHE A 43 -3.05 -5.72 -8.05
N SER A 44 -2.59 -5.49 -9.28
CA SER A 44 -2.50 -6.56 -10.28
C SER A 44 -1.36 -7.52 -9.94
N VAL A 45 -1.44 -8.75 -10.45
CA VAL A 45 -0.38 -9.75 -10.25
C VAL A 45 0.95 -9.23 -10.80
N GLU A 46 0.93 -8.56 -11.96
CA GLU A 46 2.12 -7.99 -12.58
C GLU A 46 2.73 -6.84 -11.75
N ALA A 47 1.91 -6.13 -10.98
CA ALA A 47 2.38 -5.08 -10.08
C ALA A 47 3.13 -5.69 -8.87
N VAL A 48 2.57 -6.76 -8.29
CA VAL A 48 3.18 -7.50 -7.18
C VAL A 48 4.47 -8.20 -7.64
N ASP A 49 4.43 -8.89 -8.78
CA ASP A 49 5.58 -9.56 -9.39
C ASP A 49 6.69 -8.59 -9.79
N TYR A 50 6.34 -7.36 -10.18
CA TYR A 50 7.34 -6.33 -10.45
C TYR A 50 8.08 -5.94 -9.18
N VAL A 51 7.37 -5.74 -8.06
CA VAL A 51 7.97 -5.38 -6.77
C VAL A 51 8.89 -6.48 -6.24
N SER A 52 8.55 -7.75 -6.43
CA SER A 52 9.38 -8.87 -5.97
C SER A 52 10.72 -9.01 -6.71
N ARG A 53 10.88 -8.35 -7.86
CA ARG A 53 12.06 -8.45 -8.74
C ARG A 53 13.00 -7.25 -8.69
N ILE A 54 12.60 -6.15 -8.06
CA ILE A 54 13.42 -4.93 -7.97
C ILE A 54 14.21 -4.87 -6.66
N GLU A 55 15.33 -4.16 -6.67
CA GLU A 55 16.17 -3.99 -5.47
C GLU A 55 15.53 -3.07 -4.41
N ASN A 56 14.65 -2.16 -4.83
CA ASN A 56 13.94 -1.26 -3.92
C ASN A 56 13.06 -2.07 -2.96
N LYS A 57 13.13 -1.75 -1.67
CA LYS A 57 12.25 -2.34 -0.66
C LYS A 57 10.92 -1.60 -0.66
N ILE A 58 9.99 -2.06 -1.49
CA ILE A 58 8.63 -1.52 -1.59
C ILE A 58 7.66 -2.43 -0.85
N VAL A 59 6.87 -1.84 0.05
CA VAL A 59 5.71 -2.49 0.65
C VAL A 59 4.46 -2.03 -0.09
N LEU A 60 3.65 -2.98 -0.52
CA LEU A 60 2.34 -2.74 -1.09
C LEU A 60 1.31 -2.94 0.01
N VAL A 61 0.37 -2.00 0.17
CA VAL A 61 -0.74 -2.10 1.13
C VAL A 61 -2.04 -1.85 0.39
N ASN A 62 -2.83 -2.91 0.22
CA ASN A 62 -4.15 -2.85 -0.42
C ASN A 62 -5.26 -2.62 0.62
N SER A 63 -6.51 -2.56 0.17
CA SER A 63 -7.66 -2.33 1.04
C SER A 63 -7.85 -3.39 2.14
N ILE A 64 -7.58 -4.66 1.85
CA ILE A 64 -7.73 -5.77 2.80
C ILE A 64 -6.67 -5.64 3.89
N GLU A 65 -5.41 -5.48 3.50
CA GLU A 65 -4.29 -5.30 4.43
C GLU A 65 -4.45 -4.04 5.27
N MET A 66 -4.86 -2.93 4.65
CA MET A 66 -5.14 -1.67 5.34
C MET A 66 -6.26 -1.83 6.38
N THR A 67 -7.34 -2.51 6.01
CA THR A 67 -8.48 -2.74 6.92
C THR A 67 -8.06 -3.62 8.09
N GLN A 68 -7.26 -4.66 7.85
CA GLN A 68 -6.76 -5.50 8.94
C GLN A 68 -5.86 -4.71 9.89
N LEU A 69 -4.93 -3.91 9.36
CA LEU A 69 -4.09 -3.03 10.18
C LEU A 69 -4.91 -2.02 10.98
N MET A 70 -5.97 -1.48 10.39
CA MET A 70 -6.90 -0.58 11.09
C MET A 70 -7.59 -1.27 12.26
N ILE A 71 -8.02 -2.53 12.09
CA ILE A 71 -8.62 -3.34 13.15
C ILE A 71 -7.60 -3.66 14.24
N ASP A 72 -6.43 -4.18 13.86
CA ASP A 72 -5.39 -4.63 14.80
C ASP A 72 -4.84 -3.49 15.68
N HIS A 73 -4.98 -2.24 15.21
CA HIS A 73 -4.47 -1.04 15.88
C HIS A 73 -5.57 -0.09 16.36
N ASP A 74 -6.84 -0.52 16.36
CA ASP A 74 -8.00 0.29 16.78
C ASP A 74 -8.10 1.66 16.06
N VAL A 75 -7.70 1.72 14.79
CA VAL A 75 -7.74 2.94 13.97
C VAL A 75 -9.01 2.98 13.12
N GLY A 76 -9.90 3.93 13.40
CA GLY A 76 -11.09 4.16 12.58
C GLY A 76 -12.13 3.03 12.64
N VAL A 77 -12.03 2.15 13.63
CA VAL A 77 -13.00 1.11 13.93
C VAL A 77 -13.91 1.53 15.08
N SER A 78 -15.14 1.02 15.06
CA SER A 78 -16.12 1.20 16.14
C SER A 78 -16.69 -0.15 16.51
N LEU A 79 -16.77 -0.43 17.80
CA LEU A 79 -17.50 -1.61 18.27
C LEU A 79 -18.98 -1.41 17.95
N VAL A 80 -19.58 -2.40 17.29
CA VAL A 80 -21.03 -2.44 17.12
C VAL A 80 -21.60 -2.97 18.43
N PRO A 81 -22.43 -2.20 19.17
CA PRO A 81 -23.06 -2.69 20.39
C PRO A 81 -23.87 -3.95 20.06
N GLY A 82 -23.58 -5.04 20.78
CA GLY A 82 -24.27 -6.31 20.59
C GLY A 82 -25.77 -6.10 20.68
N ARG A 83 -26.50 -6.48 19.62
CA ARG A 83 -27.95 -6.46 19.62
C ARG A 83 -28.41 -7.54 20.61
N SER A 84 -28.85 -7.13 21.79
CA SER A 84 -29.53 -8.03 22.72
C SER A 84 -30.76 -8.58 22.01
N ILE A 85 -30.74 -9.89 21.72
CA ILE A 85 -31.91 -10.67 21.33
C ILE A 85 -32.86 -10.83 22.51
#